data_AF-A0A843J857-F1
#
_entry.id   AF-A0A843J857-F1
#
_cell.length_a   1.000
_cell.length_b   1.000
_cell.length_c   1.000
_cell.angle_alpha   90.00
_cell.angle_beta   90.00
_cell.angle_gamma   90.00
#
_symmetry.space_group_name_H-M   'P 1'
#
loop_
_entity.id
_entity.type
_entity.pdbx_description
1 polymer ?
#
loop_
_entity_poly.entity_id
_entity_poly.type
_entity_poly.pdbx_seq_one_letter_code
_entity_poly.pdbx_strand_id
1 'polypeptide(L)'
;MDRPGMDRFLTCVIRRSEHDSIIRVGALLLIMVVIPVLAVLLTLDILWIYNRFIADPTEVIELPEFLLEHMDDFVGAHLMEYTIGTFVLFMVFRSYLSHCNRDHEWMESLIQYVDSYGRDTSVMERIRTEADVTRTKRVTIGFLIWFIIVLVICMLQALFISLRDLDPDLAVTVINILIIEMIVQLSFTSIYIYIHIFRHTRMQSEFTESFKEQMSDMFPKLETMPKYTQPAKLWQFIVLMIVTLGFYSVISAMWSIHLMNNHIREEWVYEEKLLRMIAAHEGAVGVEKVFSDRPKTFIEKAWMAFTR
;
A
#
# COMPACT_ATOMS: atom_id res chain seq x y z
N MET A 1 0.72 -32.23 25.79
CA MET A 1 2.00 -31.97 25.09
C MET A 1 1.98 -30.51 24.72
N ASP A 2 2.99 -29.74 25.13
CA ASP A 2 3.13 -28.36 24.69
C ASP A 2 3.40 -28.35 23.18
N ARG A 3 2.58 -27.65 22.40
CA ARG A 3 2.75 -27.51 20.94
C ARG A 3 3.09 -26.05 20.65
N PRO A 4 4.35 -25.62 20.85
CA PRO A 4 4.74 -24.22 20.75
C PRO A 4 4.45 -23.59 19.38
N GLY A 5 4.45 -24.40 18.30
CA GLY A 5 4.05 -23.94 16.97
C GLY A 5 2.59 -23.49 16.90
N MET A 6 1.67 -24.21 17.56
CA MET A 6 0.24 -23.87 17.58
C MET A 6 -0.03 -22.57 18.34
N ASP A 7 0.58 -22.39 19.52
CA ASP A 7 0.37 -21.18 20.33
C ASP A 7 0.95 -19.94 19.63
N ARG A 8 2.08 -20.09 18.93
CA ARG A 8 2.64 -19.04 18.08
C ARG A 8 1.75 -18.74 16.88
N PHE A 9 1.21 -19.75 16.22
CA PHE A 9 0.24 -19.57 15.13
C PHE A 9 -1.01 -18.82 15.61
N LEU A 10 -1.59 -19.25 16.72
CA LEU A 10 -2.76 -18.60 17.32
C LEU A 10 -2.47 -17.14 17.71
N THR A 11 -1.32 -16.89 18.32
CA THR A 11 -0.88 -15.54 18.68
C THR A 11 -0.73 -14.65 17.44
N CYS A 12 -0.13 -15.18 16.38
CA CYS A 12 0.02 -14.49 15.09
C CYS A 12 -1.35 -14.12 14.50
N VAL A 13 -2.29 -15.06 14.43
CA VAL A 13 -3.64 -14.83 13.90
C VAL A 13 -4.46 -13.86 14.75
N ILE A 14 -4.38 -13.95 16.09
CA ILE A 14 -5.10 -13.04 17.00
C ILE A 14 -4.56 -11.61 16.90
N ARG A 15 -3.23 -11.45 16.83
CA ARG A 15 -2.56 -10.14 16.78
C ARG A 15 -2.45 -9.58 15.36
N ARG A 16 -3.08 -10.20 14.36
CA ARG A 16 -3.01 -9.77 12.96
C ARG A 16 -3.35 -8.29 12.73
N SER A 17 -4.28 -7.72 13.50
CA SER A 17 -4.67 -6.31 13.38
C SER A 17 -3.56 -5.32 13.75
N GLU A 18 -2.51 -5.78 14.42
CA GLU A 18 -1.32 -4.97 14.72
C GLU A 18 -0.39 -4.85 13.50
N HIS A 19 -0.50 -5.80 12.55
CA HIS A 19 0.40 -5.91 11.41
C HIS A 19 -0.28 -5.65 10.06
N ASP A 20 -1.51 -6.11 9.90
CA ASP A 20 -2.28 -6.00 8.66
C ASP A 20 -3.13 -4.73 8.68
N SER A 21 -2.85 -3.80 7.76
CA SER A 21 -3.69 -2.63 7.55
C SER A 21 -4.42 -2.73 6.21
N ILE A 22 -5.76 -2.76 6.25
CA ILE A 22 -6.57 -2.58 5.05
C ILE A 22 -6.60 -1.09 4.71
N ILE A 23 -5.92 -0.72 3.63
CA ILE A 23 -5.84 0.67 3.19
C ILE A 23 -7.12 1.02 2.43
N ARG A 24 -7.88 1.99 2.94
CA ARG A 24 -9.10 2.45 2.27
C ARG A 24 -8.73 3.30 1.06
N VAL A 25 -8.76 2.68 -0.13
CA VAL A 25 -8.48 3.35 -1.42
C VAL A 25 -9.27 4.65 -1.58
N GLY A 26 -10.54 4.68 -1.14
CA GLY A 26 -11.36 5.91 -1.19
C GLY A 26 -10.85 7.04 -0.29
N ALA A 27 -10.30 6.74 0.89
CA ALA A 27 -9.68 7.75 1.75
C ALA A 27 -8.35 8.23 1.18
N LEU A 28 -7.60 7.33 0.55
CA LEU A 28 -6.34 7.65 -0.12
C LEU A 28 -6.56 8.52 -1.36
N LEU A 29 -7.60 8.23 -2.14
CA LEU A 29 -8.06 9.07 -3.24
C LEU A 29 -8.60 10.40 -2.77
N LEU A 30 -9.37 10.44 -1.68
CA LEU A 30 -9.82 11.69 -1.11
C LEU A 30 -8.61 12.58 -0.81
N ILE A 31 -7.58 12.05 -0.17
CA ILE A 31 -6.37 12.80 0.15
C ILE A 31 -5.58 13.21 -1.11
N MET A 32 -5.43 12.30 -2.09
CA MET A 32 -4.66 12.57 -3.32
C MET A 32 -5.42 13.38 -4.38
N VAL A 33 -6.75 13.47 -4.32
CA VAL A 33 -7.58 14.19 -5.31
C VAL A 33 -8.15 15.47 -4.73
N VAL A 34 -8.64 15.46 -3.48
CA VAL A 34 -9.23 16.66 -2.87
C VAL A 34 -8.20 17.76 -2.71
N ILE A 35 -6.94 17.44 -2.41
CA ILE A 35 -5.89 18.44 -2.27
C ILE A 35 -5.60 19.16 -3.60
N PRO A 36 -5.29 18.46 -4.71
CA PRO A 36 -5.12 19.12 -6.01
C PRO A 36 -6.40 19.75 -6.54
N VAL A 37 -7.58 19.18 -6.29
CA VAL A 37 -8.86 19.82 -6.66
C VAL A 37 -9.07 21.11 -5.87
N LEU A 38 -8.78 21.14 -4.57
CA LEU A 38 -8.85 22.36 -3.77
C LEU A 38 -7.82 23.39 -4.25
N ALA A 39 -6.61 22.96 -4.63
CA ALA A 39 -5.60 23.85 -5.21
C ALA A 39 -6.05 24.45 -6.55
N VAL A 40 -6.64 23.63 -7.43
CA VAL A 40 -7.24 24.09 -8.70
C VAL A 40 -8.43 25.00 -8.45
N LEU A 41 -9.32 24.69 -7.50
CA LEU A 41 -10.47 25.53 -7.15
C LEU A 41 -10.02 26.86 -6.54
N LEU A 42 -9.01 26.86 -5.67
CA LEU A 42 -8.37 28.09 -5.18
C LEU A 42 -7.80 28.91 -6.34
N THR A 43 -7.11 28.25 -7.28
CA THR A 43 -6.57 28.90 -8.48
C THR A 43 -7.69 29.50 -9.35
N LEU A 44 -8.79 28.77 -9.54
CA LEU A 44 -9.95 29.23 -10.30
C LEU A 44 -10.71 30.35 -9.59
N ASP A 45 -10.81 30.33 -8.27
CA ASP A 45 -11.43 31.38 -7.46
C ASP A 45 -10.59 32.66 -7.48
N ILE A 46 -9.26 32.50 -7.39
CA ILE A 46 -8.27 33.57 -7.58
C ILE A 46 -8.38 34.17 -9.00
N LEU A 47 -8.44 33.34 -10.05
CA LEU A 47 -8.69 33.77 -11.43
C LEU A 47 -10.06 34.43 -11.64
N TRP A 48 -11.08 34.02 -10.88
CA TRP A 48 -12.42 34.60 -10.93
C TRP A 48 -12.49 35.95 -10.22
N ILE A 49 -11.88 36.09 -9.05
CA ILE A 49 -11.70 37.37 -8.34
C ILE A 49 -10.93 38.34 -9.24
N TYR A 50 -9.86 37.87 -9.87
CA TYR A 50 -9.07 38.61 -10.84
C TYR A 50 -9.88 39.07 -12.06
N ASN A 51 -10.65 38.18 -12.69
CA ASN A 51 -11.56 38.55 -13.79
C ASN A 51 -12.64 39.57 -13.36
N ARG A 52 -13.02 39.57 -12.08
CA ARG A 52 -13.98 40.52 -11.51
C ARG A 52 -13.37 41.90 -11.26
N PHE A 53 -12.07 41.96 -10.96
CA PHE A 53 -11.30 43.22 -10.90
C PHE A 53 -10.97 43.76 -12.31
N ILE A 54 -10.79 42.89 -13.31
CA ILE A 54 -10.62 43.23 -14.75
C ILE A 54 -11.87 43.82 -15.42
N ALA A 55 -13.03 43.85 -14.75
CA ALA A 55 -14.17 44.64 -15.23
C ALA A 55 -13.84 46.16 -15.32
N ASP A 56 -12.68 46.60 -14.83
CA ASP A 56 -12.07 47.88 -15.14
C ASP A 56 -11.07 47.77 -16.33
N PRO A 57 -11.41 48.27 -17.54
CA PRO A 57 -10.64 48.06 -18.77
C PRO A 57 -9.30 48.82 -18.86
N THR A 58 -8.83 49.44 -17.77
CA THR A 58 -7.60 50.26 -17.78
C THR A 58 -6.36 49.56 -17.22
N GLU A 59 -6.48 48.42 -16.57
CA GLU A 59 -5.32 47.65 -16.05
C GLU A 59 -5.19 46.32 -16.78
N VAL A 60 -4.19 46.24 -17.67
CA VAL A 60 -3.75 44.98 -18.26
C VAL A 60 -2.73 44.38 -17.31
N ILE A 61 -3.17 43.47 -16.46
CA ILE A 61 -2.23 42.59 -15.75
C ILE A 61 -1.98 41.39 -16.68
N GLU A 62 -0.72 41.13 -17.01
CA GLU A 62 -0.36 39.97 -17.82
C GLU A 62 -0.47 38.70 -16.94
N LEU A 63 -1.12 37.64 -17.44
CA LEU A 63 -1.27 36.36 -16.73
C LEU A 63 0.03 35.83 -16.05
N PRO A 64 1.24 36.03 -16.62
CA PRO A 64 2.50 35.71 -15.97
C PRO A 64 2.77 36.49 -14.67
N GLU A 65 2.48 37.79 -14.60
CA GLU A 65 2.68 38.62 -13.39
C GLU A 65 1.74 38.19 -12.26
N PHE A 66 0.51 37.84 -12.59
CA PHE A 66 -0.48 37.34 -11.63
C PHE A 66 -0.08 35.96 -11.05
N LEU A 67 0.38 35.06 -11.90
CA LEU A 67 0.92 33.75 -11.48
C LEU A 67 2.16 33.91 -10.60
N LEU A 68 2.99 34.91 -10.87
CA LEU A 68 4.14 35.28 -10.03
C LEU A 68 3.72 35.82 -8.66
N GLU A 69 2.67 36.64 -8.61
CA GLU A 69 2.17 37.23 -7.36
C GLU A 69 1.54 36.19 -6.42
N HIS A 70 0.97 35.12 -6.97
CA HIS A 70 0.35 34.00 -6.23
C HIS A 70 1.18 32.71 -6.26
N MET A 71 2.44 32.79 -6.71
CA MET A 71 3.32 31.64 -6.89
C MET A 71 3.63 30.93 -5.57
N ASP A 72 3.73 31.70 -4.48
CA ASP A 72 3.98 31.18 -3.14
C ASP A 72 2.82 30.30 -2.65
N ASP A 73 1.57 30.67 -2.95
CA ASP A 73 0.39 29.86 -2.61
C ASP A 73 0.34 28.59 -3.47
N PHE A 74 0.66 28.70 -4.76
CA PHE A 74 0.65 27.56 -5.68
C PHE A 74 1.72 26.54 -5.32
N VAL A 75 2.93 26.99 -4.97
CA VAL A 75 4.00 26.08 -4.55
C VAL A 75 3.82 25.61 -3.12
N GLY A 76 3.29 26.41 -2.20
CA GLY A 76 2.88 25.94 -0.88
C GLY A 76 1.89 24.78 -0.99
N ALA A 77 0.88 24.89 -1.87
CA ALA A 77 -0.08 23.83 -2.15
C ALA A 77 0.57 22.59 -2.77
N HIS A 78 1.45 22.75 -3.76
CA HIS A 78 2.16 21.63 -4.39
C HIS A 78 3.13 20.93 -3.43
N LEU A 79 3.83 21.69 -2.59
CA LEU A 79 4.75 21.14 -1.59
C LEU A 79 3.98 20.36 -0.51
N MET A 80 2.80 20.85 -0.11
CA MET A 80 1.91 20.16 0.79
C MET A 80 1.38 18.86 0.17
N GLU A 81 0.91 18.91 -1.08
CA GLU A 81 0.45 17.72 -1.83
C GLU A 81 1.56 16.67 -1.91
N TYR A 82 2.76 17.10 -2.27
CA TYR A 82 3.92 16.23 -2.42
C TYR A 82 4.35 15.59 -1.10
N THR A 83 4.35 16.36 0.00
CA THR A 83 4.64 15.86 1.35
C THR A 83 3.61 14.81 1.79
N ILE A 84 2.32 15.10 1.57
CA ILE A 84 1.22 14.21 1.94
C ILE A 84 1.23 12.94 1.08
N GLY A 85 1.41 13.06 -0.24
CA GLY A 85 1.53 11.93 -1.15
C GLY A 85 2.71 11.01 -0.76
N THR A 86 3.85 11.62 -0.45
CA THR A 86 5.04 10.90 -0.01
C THR A 86 4.84 10.18 1.32
N PHE A 87 4.20 10.83 2.29
CA PHE A 87 3.83 10.21 3.56
C PHE A 87 2.86 9.04 3.38
N VAL A 88 1.85 9.20 2.53
CA VAL A 88 0.87 8.13 2.21
C VAL A 88 1.57 6.92 1.59
N LEU A 89 2.48 7.14 0.63
CA LEU A 89 3.24 6.06 0.00
C LEU A 89 4.15 5.35 1.01
N PHE A 90 4.79 6.10 1.91
CA PHE A 90 5.55 5.52 3.01
C PHE A 90 4.67 4.65 3.92
N MET A 91 3.47 5.10 4.27
CA MET A 91 2.52 4.34 5.08
C MET A 91 2.08 3.04 4.39
N VAL A 92 1.79 3.09 3.09
CA VAL A 92 1.45 1.91 2.28
C VAL A 92 2.61 0.91 2.29
N PHE A 93 3.82 1.40 2.01
CA PHE A 93 5.02 0.58 1.99
C PHE A 93 5.30 -0.05 3.36
N ARG A 94 5.21 0.73 4.44
CA ARG A 94 5.36 0.24 5.82
C ARG A 94 4.34 -0.84 6.17
N SER A 95 3.08 -0.66 5.76
CA SER A 95 2.04 -1.68 5.95
C SER A 95 2.40 -2.99 5.26
N TYR A 96 2.86 -2.92 4.01
CA TYR A 96 3.30 -4.10 3.26
C TYR A 96 4.44 -4.84 3.98
N LEU A 97 5.43 -4.12 4.50
CA LEU A 97 6.53 -4.74 5.26
C LEU A 97 6.07 -5.42 6.55
N SER A 98 5.18 -4.75 7.27
CA SER A 98 4.63 -5.26 8.53
C SER A 98 3.90 -6.57 8.29
N HIS A 99 3.11 -6.63 7.21
CA HIS A 99 2.45 -7.85 6.74
C HIS A 99 3.47 -8.95 6.40
N CYS A 100 4.47 -8.70 5.54
CA CYS A 100 5.47 -9.72 5.21
C CYS A 100 6.26 -10.25 6.43
N ASN A 101 6.55 -9.40 7.42
CA ASN A 101 7.20 -9.83 8.65
C ASN A 101 6.31 -10.79 9.46
N ARG A 102 5.01 -10.49 9.55
CA ARG A 102 4.01 -11.35 10.18
C ARG A 102 3.91 -12.68 9.46
N ASP A 103 3.92 -12.67 8.13
CA ASP A 103 3.78 -13.89 7.33
C ASP A 103 5.00 -14.81 7.48
N HIS A 104 6.17 -14.23 7.74
CA HIS A 104 7.36 -14.99 8.12
C HIS A 104 7.16 -15.72 9.45
N GLU A 105 6.59 -15.07 10.47
CA GLU A 105 6.25 -15.70 11.75
C GLU A 105 5.15 -16.75 11.60
N TRP A 106 4.15 -16.46 10.77
CA TRP A 106 3.07 -17.37 10.42
C TRP A 106 3.60 -18.64 9.74
N MET A 107 4.43 -18.53 8.70
CA MET A 107 5.05 -19.67 8.04
C MET A 107 5.89 -20.49 9.00
N GLU A 108 6.72 -19.84 9.83
CA GLU A 108 7.53 -20.50 10.85
C GLU A 108 6.68 -21.28 11.86
N SER A 109 5.56 -20.71 12.30
CA SER A 109 4.66 -21.37 13.26
C SER A 109 4.00 -22.62 12.68
N LEU A 110 3.63 -22.59 11.39
CA LEU A 110 3.06 -23.74 10.69
C LEU A 110 4.10 -24.82 10.40
N ILE A 111 5.34 -24.45 10.09
CA ILE A 111 6.47 -25.40 9.99
C ILE A 111 6.64 -26.14 11.32
N GLN A 112 6.71 -25.41 12.43
CA GLN A 112 6.86 -26.01 13.76
C GLN A 112 5.66 -26.88 14.15
N TYR A 113 4.45 -26.51 13.71
CA TYR A 113 3.27 -27.35 13.91
C TYR A 113 3.38 -28.67 13.15
N VAL A 114 3.77 -28.65 11.87
CA VAL A 114 3.97 -29.85 11.05
C VAL A 114 5.09 -30.75 11.61
N ASP A 115 6.22 -30.15 12.00
CA ASP A 115 7.36 -30.86 12.62
C ASP A 115 6.97 -31.55 13.94
N SER A 116 6.06 -30.95 14.72
CA SER A 116 5.57 -31.57 15.97
C SER A 116 4.85 -32.90 15.78
N TYR A 117 4.42 -33.21 14.55
CA TYR A 117 3.86 -34.50 14.15
C TYR A 117 4.87 -35.41 13.42
N GLY A 118 6.16 -35.03 13.38
CA GLY A 118 7.23 -35.81 12.75
C GLY A 118 7.14 -35.88 11.23
N ARG A 119 6.59 -34.85 10.59
CA ARG A 119 6.37 -34.78 9.14
C ARG A 119 7.46 -33.98 8.44
N ASP A 120 7.59 -34.19 7.14
CA ASP A 120 8.63 -33.52 6.35
C ASP A 120 8.30 -32.04 6.12
N THR A 121 9.13 -31.15 6.67
CA THR A 121 9.02 -29.70 6.54
C THR A 121 9.94 -29.11 5.49
N SER A 122 10.79 -29.91 4.84
CA SER A 122 11.90 -29.42 3.99
C SER A 122 11.46 -28.48 2.87
N VAL A 123 10.33 -28.78 2.22
CA VAL A 123 9.75 -27.92 1.18
C VAL A 123 9.24 -26.60 1.76
N MET A 124 8.57 -26.65 2.90
CA MET A 124 8.04 -25.44 3.58
C MET A 124 9.19 -24.53 4.06
N GLU A 125 10.25 -25.11 4.63
CA GLU A 125 11.44 -24.39 5.07
C GLU A 125 12.19 -23.73 3.92
N ARG A 126 12.28 -24.42 2.77
CA ARG A 126 12.85 -23.84 1.55
C ARG A 126 12.04 -22.61 1.11
N ILE A 127 10.72 -22.73 1.01
CA ILE A 127 9.84 -21.62 0.61
C ILE A 127 9.95 -20.44 1.59
N ARG A 128 9.92 -20.72 2.90
CA ARG A 128 10.11 -19.71 3.96
C ARG A 128 11.47 -19.02 3.85
N THR A 129 12.53 -19.75 3.51
CA THR A 129 13.87 -19.16 3.33
C THR A 129 13.93 -18.29 2.07
N GLU A 130 13.22 -18.66 1.00
CA GLU A 130 13.06 -17.84 -0.21
C GLU A 130 12.21 -16.58 0.04
N ALA A 131 11.40 -16.55 1.09
CA ALA A 131 10.65 -15.38 1.56
C ALA A 131 11.52 -14.23 2.09
N ASP A 132 12.85 -14.38 2.09
CA ASP A 132 13.83 -13.59 2.85
C ASP A 132 13.52 -12.09 2.98
N VAL A 133 13.00 -11.76 4.16
CA VAL A 133 12.73 -10.41 4.69
C VAL A 133 13.94 -9.48 4.55
N THR A 134 15.16 -10.01 4.52
CA THR A 134 16.40 -9.22 4.42
C THR A 134 16.51 -8.43 3.10
N ARG A 135 15.96 -8.97 2.01
CA ARG A 135 15.88 -8.25 0.72
C ARG A 135 14.86 -7.10 0.81
N THR A 136 13.74 -7.35 1.48
CA THR A 136 12.68 -6.35 1.72
C THR A 136 13.18 -5.23 2.66
N LYS A 137 13.97 -5.57 3.68
CA LYS A 137 14.65 -4.59 4.57
C LYS A 137 15.62 -3.67 3.83
N ARG A 138 16.41 -4.19 2.88
CA ARG A 138 17.31 -3.34 2.07
C ARG A 138 16.54 -2.36 1.19
N VAL A 139 15.47 -2.80 0.56
CA VAL A 139 14.61 -1.88 -0.22
C VAL A 139 13.90 -0.88 0.69
N THR A 140 13.56 -1.28 1.92
CA THR A 140 13.00 -0.37 2.94
C THR A 140 13.97 0.73 3.33
N ILE A 141 15.23 0.38 3.60
CA ILE A 141 16.26 1.36 3.93
C ILE A 141 16.46 2.30 2.74
N GLY A 142 16.48 1.77 1.51
CA GLY A 142 16.54 2.59 0.30
C GLY A 142 15.34 3.55 0.19
N PHE A 143 14.12 3.07 0.43
CA PHE A 143 12.92 3.90 0.40
C PHE A 143 12.89 4.94 1.54
N LEU A 144 13.38 4.59 2.73
CA LEU A 144 13.48 5.51 3.86
C LEU A 144 14.54 6.60 3.60
N ILE A 145 15.70 6.23 3.06
CA ILE A 145 16.73 7.19 2.65
C ILE A 145 16.16 8.12 1.58
N TRP A 146 15.47 7.57 0.57
CA TRP A 146 14.79 8.36 -0.45
C TRP A 146 13.77 9.32 0.17
N PHE A 147 12.90 8.83 1.05
CA PHE A 147 11.91 9.64 1.78
C PHE A 147 12.57 10.78 2.58
N ILE A 148 13.69 10.50 3.27
CA ILE A 148 14.43 11.52 4.02
C ILE A 148 15.04 12.56 3.07
N ILE A 149 15.61 12.12 1.94
CA ILE A 149 16.16 13.03 0.92
C ILE A 149 15.06 13.96 0.41
N VAL A 150 13.92 13.40 0.02
CA VAL A 150 12.73 14.12 -0.42
C VAL A 150 12.30 15.15 0.64
N LEU A 151 12.14 14.71 1.89
CA LEU A 151 11.73 15.56 3.00
C LEU A 151 12.72 16.72 3.25
N VAL A 152 14.03 16.45 3.16
CA VAL A 152 15.09 17.47 3.29
C VAL A 152 15.05 18.44 2.12
N ILE A 153 14.88 17.98 0.88
CA ILE A 153 14.73 18.85 -0.29
C ILE A 153 13.52 19.77 -0.12
N CYS A 154 12.37 19.23 0.31
CA CYS A 154 11.18 20.03 0.61
C CYS A 154 11.40 21.06 1.72
N MET A 155 12.08 20.68 2.81
CA MET A 155 12.43 21.61 3.89
C MET A 155 13.40 22.70 3.44
N LEU A 156 14.40 22.36 2.63
CA LEU A 156 15.34 23.33 2.07
C LEU A 156 14.63 24.31 1.13
N GLN A 157 13.67 23.82 0.33
CA GLN A 157 12.83 24.68 -0.49
C GLN A 157 11.96 25.61 0.38
N ALA A 158 11.29 25.09 1.40
CA ALA A 158 10.46 25.89 2.31
C ALA A 158 11.25 26.92 3.12
N LEU A 159 12.52 26.65 3.45
CA LEU A 159 13.36 27.52 4.29
C LEU A 159 14.15 28.56 3.49
N PHE A 160 14.53 28.26 2.25
CA PHE A 160 15.47 29.08 1.47
C PHE A 160 14.89 29.62 0.17
N ILE A 161 13.67 29.24 -0.19
CA ILE A 161 13.05 29.67 -1.44
C ILE A 161 11.73 30.36 -1.13
N SER A 162 11.82 31.67 -0.88
CA SER A 162 10.73 32.57 -1.29
C SER A 162 10.72 32.52 -2.82
N LEU A 163 9.79 31.76 -3.39
CA LEU A 163 9.71 31.58 -4.83
C LEU A 163 9.47 32.89 -5.55
N ARG A 164 8.80 33.82 -4.87
CA ARG A 164 8.69 35.22 -5.26
C ARG A 164 10.01 35.91 -5.60
N ASP A 165 11.12 35.50 -4.98
CA ASP A 165 12.45 36.07 -5.22
C ASP A 165 13.27 35.30 -6.28
N LEU A 166 12.72 34.20 -6.82
CA LEU A 166 13.32 33.47 -7.92
C LEU A 166 12.91 34.07 -9.26
N ASP A 167 13.85 34.01 -10.20
CA ASP A 167 13.55 34.25 -11.61
C ASP A 167 12.41 33.32 -12.10
N PRO A 168 11.42 33.81 -12.87
CA PRO A 168 10.25 33.02 -13.25
C PRO A 168 10.60 31.71 -13.97
N ASP A 169 11.62 31.70 -14.81
CA ASP A 169 12.05 30.50 -15.53
C ASP A 169 12.62 29.44 -14.58
N LEU A 170 13.33 29.89 -13.54
CA LEU A 170 13.85 29.02 -12.50
C LEU A 170 12.73 28.47 -11.60
N ALA A 171 11.73 29.28 -11.27
CA ALA A 171 10.55 28.84 -10.52
C ALA A 171 9.74 27.76 -11.27
N VAL A 172 9.48 27.97 -12.57
CA VAL A 172 8.83 26.98 -13.44
C VAL A 172 9.66 25.70 -13.51
N THR A 173 10.98 25.81 -13.60
CA THR A 173 11.88 24.64 -13.60
C THR A 173 11.78 23.84 -12.30
N VAL A 174 11.75 24.50 -11.14
CA VAL A 174 11.60 23.84 -9.83
C VAL A 174 10.26 23.10 -9.73
N ILE A 175 9.16 23.73 -10.15
CA ILE A 175 7.82 23.10 -10.16
C ILE A 175 7.81 21.85 -11.05
N ASN A 176 8.38 21.94 -12.26
CA ASN A 176 8.47 20.81 -13.17
C ASN A 176 9.29 19.64 -12.59
N ILE A 177 10.40 19.93 -11.90
CA ILE A 177 11.20 18.90 -11.23
C ILE A 177 10.38 18.20 -10.14
N LEU A 178 9.63 18.95 -9.32
CA LEU A 178 8.79 18.38 -8.26
C LEU A 178 7.68 17.48 -8.82
N ILE A 179 7.02 17.89 -9.91
CA ILE A 179 6.01 17.07 -10.57
C ILE A 179 6.62 15.77 -11.10
N ILE A 180 7.79 15.85 -11.77
CA ILE A 180 8.49 14.68 -12.29
C ILE A 180 8.89 13.74 -11.15
N GLU A 181 9.41 14.28 -10.05
CA GLU A 181 9.80 13.51 -8.88
C GLU A 181 8.61 12.76 -8.26
N MET A 182 7.45 13.42 -8.15
CA MET A 182 6.21 12.80 -7.68
C MET A 182 5.77 11.64 -8.58
N ILE A 183 5.81 11.84 -9.91
CA ILE A 183 5.46 10.80 -10.89
C ILE A 183 6.42 9.61 -10.73
N VAL A 184 7.72 9.86 -10.63
CA VAL A 184 8.74 8.81 -10.46
C VAL A 184 8.49 8.04 -9.17
N GLN A 185 8.21 8.72 -8.06
CA GLN A 185 7.97 8.10 -6.77
C GLN A 185 6.70 7.25 -6.76
N LEU A 186 5.57 7.80 -7.24
CA LEU A 186 4.32 7.05 -7.37
C LEU A 186 4.49 5.81 -8.24
N SER A 187 5.20 5.95 -9.36
CA SER A 187 5.48 4.86 -10.28
C SER A 187 6.31 3.76 -9.63
N PHE A 188 7.41 4.14 -8.99
CA PHE A 188 8.33 3.20 -8.35
C PHE A 188 7.62 2.45 -7.21
N THR A 189 6.92 3.15 -6.32
CA THR A 189 6.19 2.51 -5.22
C THR A 189 5.10 1.58 -5.74
N SER A 190 4.32 2.00 -6.74
CA SER A 190 3.23 1.20 -7.29
C SER A 190 3.73 -0.05 -7.98
N ILE A 191 4.76 0.08 -8.83
CA ILE A 191 5.41 -1.04 -9.52
C ILE A 191 6.05 -1.99 -8.52
N TYR A 192 6.71 -1.45 -7.48
CA TYR A 192 7.32 -2.26 -6.44
C TYR A 192 6.28 -3.13 -5.74
N ILE A 193 5.23 -2.50 -5.18
CA ILE A 193 4.15 -3.22 -4.48
C ILE A 193 3.50 -4.23 -5.42
N TYR A 194 3.26 -3.84 -6.67
CA TYR A 194 2.70 -4.73 -7.68
C TYR A 194 3.55 -5.99 -7.88
N ILE A 195 4.84 -5.85 -8.20
CA ILE A 195 5.70 -7.01 -8.46
C ILE A 195 5.82 -7.89 -7.20
N HIS A 196 5.93 -7.24 -6.05
CA HIS A 196 6.16 -7.94 -4.79
C HIS A 196 4.91 -8.66 -4.27
N ILE A 197 3.71 -8.09 -4.39
CA ILE A 197 2.48 -8.76 -3.97
C ILE A 197 2.25 -10.05 -4.77
N PHE A 198 2.47 -10.03 -6.10
CA PHE A 198 2.33 -11.23 -6.92
C PHE A 198 3.32 -12.33 -6.53
N ARG A 199 4.59 -11.95 -6.26
CA ARG A 199 5.59 -12.91 -5.78
C ARG A 199 5.21 -13.49 -4.43
N HIS A 200 4.74 -12.63 -3.53
CA HIS A 200 4.35 -13.00 -2.18
C HIS A 200 3.15 -13.95 -2.18
N THR A 201 2.08 -13.63 -2.92
CA THR A 201 0.91 -14.52 -3.02
C THR A 201 1.26 -15.86 -3.67
N ARG A 202 2.12 -15.87 -4.69
CA ARG A 202 2.57 -17.13 -5.29
C ARG A 202 3.29 -18.01 -4.26
N MET A 203 4.21 -17.41 -3.51
CA MET A 203 4.97 -18.09 -2.47
C MET A 203 4.07 -18.63 -1.36
N GLN A 204 3.12 -17.84 -0.86
CA GLN A 204 2.15 -18.32 0.12
C GLN A 204 1.25 -19.42 -0.43
N SER A 205 0.86 -19.37 -1.69
CA SER A 205 0.09 -20.45 -2.31
C SER A 205 0.91 -21.75 -2.40
N GLU A 206 2.17 -21.68 -2.83
CA GLU A 206 3.10 -22.82 -2.82
C GLU A 206 3.35 -23.36 -1.39
N PHE A 207 3.44 -22.46 -0.41
CA PHE A 207 3.59 -22.82 1.00
C PHE A 207 2.35 -23.57 1.54
N THR A 208 1.15 -23.04 1.28
CA THR A 208 -0.11 -23.67 1.71
C THR A 208 -0.41 -24.96 0.98
N GLU A 209 0.10 -25.13 -0.25
CA GLU A 209 0.06 -26.38 -1.01
C GLU A 209 0.89 -27.46 -0.30
N SER A 210 2.13 -27.12 0.03
CA SER A 210 3.02 -28.00 0.79
C SER A 210 2.44 -28.34 2.18
N PHE A 211 1.92 -27.34 2.91
CA PHE A 211 1.27 -27.59 4.20
C PHE A 211 0.08 -28.55 4.07
N LYS A 212 -0.77 -28.35 3.06
CA LYS A 212 -1.92 -29.23 2.80
C LYS A 212 -1.48 -30.66 2.50
N GLU A 213 -0.46 -30.86 1.66
CA GLU A 213 0.08 -32.18 1.37
C GLU A 213 0.55 -32.87 2.65
N GLN A 214 1.34 -32.15 3.45
CA GLN A 214 1.87 -32.64 4.71
C GLN A 214 0.82 -32.82 5.79
N MET A 215 -0.39 -32.26 5.69
CA MET A 215 -1.43 -32.38 6.73
C MET A 215 -2.73 -32.99 6.20
N SER A 216 -2.67 -33.66 5.06
CA SER A 216 -3.85 -34.10 4.29
C SER A 216 -4.76 -35.10 5.00
N ASP A 217 -4.21 -35.96 5.85
CA ASP A 217 -4.96 -36.91 6.70
C ASP A 217 -5.66 -36.20 7.88
N MET A 218 -5.05 -35.16 8.44
CA MET A 218 -5.62 -34.37 9.53
C MET A 218 -6.64 -33.34 9.02
N PHE A 219 -6.35 -32.70 7.89
CA PHE A 219 -7.13 -31.61 7.31
C PHE A 219 -7.49 -31.87 5.84
N PRO A 220 -8.25 -32.93 5.53
CA PRO A 220 -8.55 -33.33 4.14
C PRO A 220 -9.35 -32.29 3.35
N LYS A 221 -10.06 -31.40 4.06
CA LYS A 221 -10.88 -30.32 3.46
C LYS A 221 -10.13 -28.99 3.35
N LEU A 222 -8.84 -28.94 3.70
CA LEU A 222 -8.06 -27.71 3.59
C LEU A 222 -7.85 -27.37 2.11
N GLU A 223 -8.25 -26.17 1.74
CA GLU A 223 -8.03 -25.60 0.43
C GLU A 223 -6.75 -24.78 0.44
N THR A 224 -6.01 -24.82 -0.65
CA THR A 224 -4.84 -23.96 -0.87
C THR A 224 -5.25 -22.51 -1.05
N MET A 225 -4.39 -21.57 -0.67
CA MET A 225 -4.61 -20.17 -1.01
C MET A 225 -4.62 -19.98 -2.53
N PRO A 226 -5.52 -19.14 -3.07
CA PRO A 226 -5.62 -18.91 -4.51
C PRO A 226 -4.34 -18.30 -5.07
N LYS A 227 -3.97 -18.70 -6.29
CA LYS A 227 -2.84 -18.13 -7.03
C LYS A 227 -3.34 -16.94 -7.85
N TYR A 228 -2.70 -15.77 -7.73
CA TYR A 228 -2.92 -14.71 -8.72
C TYR A 228 -2.27 -15.10 -10.05
N THR A 229 -3.10 -15.27 -11.07
CA THR A 229 -2.66 -15.66 -12.41
C THR A 229 -2.12 -14.44 -13.16
N GLN A 230 -0.79 -14.40 -13.27
CA GLN A 230 0.06 -13.50 -14.05
C GLN A 230 0.14 -12.02 -13.61
N PRO A 231 1.36 -11.54 -13.29
CA PRO A 231 1.60 -10.11 -13.25
C PRO A 231 1.52 -9.54 -14.69
N ALA A 232 0.90 -8.38 -14.83
CA ALA A 232 1.03 -7.50 -15.97
C ALA A 232 2.52 -7.25 -16.22
N LYS A 233 2.90 -7.25 -17.49
CA LYS A 233 4.31 -7.15 -17.88
C LYS A 233 4.80 -5.75 -17.56
N LEU A 234 5.99 -5.61 -16.98
CA LEU A 234 6.57 -4.31 -16.59
C LEU A 234 6.54 -3.28 -17.74
N TRP A 235 6.77 -3.73 -18.98
CA TRP A 235 6.72 -2.84 -20.15
C TRP A 235 5.34 -2.21 -20.37
N GLN A 236 4.24 -2.87 -19.99
CA GLN A 236 2.89 -2.32 -20.10
C GLN A 236 2.74 -1.12 -19.18
N PHE A 237 3.27 -1.21 -17.95
CA PHE A 237 3.32 -0.07 -17.04
C PHE A 237 4.16 1.07 -17.64
N ILE A 238 5.35 0.78 -18.16
CA ILE A 238 6.23 1.82 -18.74
C ILE A 238 5.54 2.53 -19.92
N VAL A 239 4.93 1.78 -20.84
CA VAL A 239 4.22 2.36 -21.99
C VAL A 239 3.04 3.22 -21.52
N LEU A 240 2.22 2.72 -20.60
CA LEU A 240 1.07 3.48 -20.08
C LEU A 240 1.53 4.73 -19.32
N MET A 241 2.62 4.66 -18.57
CA MET A 241 3.22 5.79 -17.89
C MET A 241 3.67 6.89 -18.86
N ILE A 242 4.32 6.52 -19.97
CA ILE A 242 4.77 7.47 -21.00
C ILE A 242 3.57 8.08 -21.74
N VAL A 243 2.65 7.24 -22.23
CA VAL A 243 1.49 7.68 -23.02
C VAL A 243 0.55 8.58 -22.21
N THR A 244 0.47 8.38 -20.90
CA THR A 244 -0.36 9.19 -20.00
C THR A 244 0.42 10.31 -19.29
N LEU A 245 1.68 10.57 -19.67
CA LEU A 245 2.52 11.60 -19.04
C LEU A 245 2.55 11.52 -17.51
N GLY A 246 2.52 10.31 -16.94
CA GLY A 246 2.53 10.14 -15.48
C GLY A 246 1.18 9.85 -14.83
N PHE A 247 0.05 10.20 -15.45
CA PHE A 247 -1.28 10.04 -14.83
C PHE A 247 -1.64 8.59 -14.51
N TYR A 248 -1.12 7.63 -15.28
CA TYR A 248 -1.33 6.21 -15.01
C TYR A 248 -0.72 5.75 -13.66
N SER A 249 0.20 6.51 -13.07
CA SER A 249 0.79 6.17 -11.75
C SER A 249 -0.25 6.12 -10.64
N VAL A 250 -1.28 6.98 -10.70
CA VAL A 250 -2.39 7.00 -9.72
C VAL A 250 -3.24 5.74 -9.87
N ILE A 251 -3.58 5.36 -11.10
CA ILE A 251 -4.35 4.14 -11.38
C ILE A 251 -3.54 2.91 -10.93
N SER A 252 -2.25 2.89 -11.23
CA SER A 252 -1.32 1.84 -10.81
C SER A 252 -1.26 1.73 -9.27
N ALA A 253 -1.18 2.85 -8.56
CA ALA A 253 -1.19 2.88 -7.10
C ALA A 253 -2.50 2.29 -6.52
N MET A 254 -3.64 2.72 -7.05
CA MET A 254 -4.95 2.19 -6.66
C MET A 254 -5.04 0.68 -6.88
N TRP A 255 -4.57 0.22 -8.04
CA TRP A 255 -4.58 -1.19 -8.39
C TRP A 255 -3.68 -2.01 -7.46
N SER A 256 -2.46 -1.53 -7.18
CA SER A 256 -1.55 -2.18 -6.24
C SER A 256 -2.12 -2.27 -4.82
N ILE A 257 -2.77 -1.22 -4.33
CA ILE A 257 -3.44 -1.24 -3.02
C ILE A 257 -4.63 -2.21 -3.04
N HIS A 258 -5.43 -2.22 -4.12
CA HIS A 258 -6.54 -3.14 -4.27
C HIS A 258 -6.07 -4.60 -4.21
N LEU A 259 -5.00 -4.94 -4.94
CA LEU A 259 -4.41 -6.27 -4.92
C LEU A 259 -3.89 -6.65 -3.53
N MET A 260 -3.19 -5.75 -2.85
CA MET A 260 -2.71 -6.00 -1.48
C MET A 260 -3.87 -6.24 -0.50
N ASN A 261 -4.94 -5.45 -0.58
CA ASN A 261 -6.12 -5.64 0.25
C ASN A 261 -6.83 -6.97 -0.03
N ASN A 262 -6.92 -7.38 -1.30
CA ASN A 262 -7.53 -8.67 -1.65
C ASN A 262 -6.67 -9.83 -1.14
N HIS A 263 -5.35 -9.74 -1.29
CA HIS A 263 -4.42 -10.72 -0.76
C HIS A 263 -4.59 -10.94 0.75
N ILE A 264 -4.55 -9.86 1.53
CA ILE A 264 -4.73 -9.90 2.99
C ILE A 264 -6.09 -10.55 3.35
N ARG A 265 -7.15 -10.23 2.60
CA ARG A 265 -8.48 -10.83 2.84
C ARG A 265 -8.51 -12.32 2.54
N GLU A 266 -7.91 -12.75 1.44
CA GLU A 266 -7.83 -14.17 1.08
C GLU A 266 -7.04 -14.95 2.13
N GLU A 267 -5.96 -14.37 2.63
CA GLU A 267 -5.19 -14.93 3.73
C GLU A 267 -6.03 -15.05 5.01
N TRP A 268 -6.76 -14.01 5.39
CA TRP A 268 -7.63 -14.06 6.56
C TRP A 268 -8.68 -15.16 6.49
N VAL A 269 -9.25 -15.40 5.29
CA VAL A 269 -10.22 -16.48 5.08
C VAL A 269 -9.55 -17.85 5.21
N TYR A 270 -8.33 -18.00 4.68
CA TYR A 270 -7.55 -19.22 4.84
C TYR A 270 -7.19 -19.49 6.31
N GLU A 271 -6.64 -18.50 7.01
CA GLU A 271 -6.27 -18.58 8.43
C GLU A 271 -7.46 -18.97 9.29
N GLU A 272 -8.62 -18.37 9.06
CA GLU A 272 -9.82 -18.66 9.83
C GLU A 272 -10.30 -20.10 9.61
N LYS A 273 -10.28 -20.59 8.37
CA LYS A 273 -10.57 -22.00 8.07
C LYS A 273 -9.58 -22.93 8.76
N LEU A 274 -8.28 -22.65 8.64
CA LEU A 274 -7.22 -23.47 9.23
C LEU A 274 -7.30 -23.50 10.75
N LEU A 275 -7.51 -22.35 11.39
CA LEU A 275 -7.64 -22.25 12.84
C LEU A 275 -8.82 -23.07 13.37
N ARG A 276 -9.97 -23.05 12.69
CA ARG A 276 -11.13 -23.88 13.05
C ARG A 276 -10.82 -25.37 12.93
N MET A 277 -10.09 -25.77 11.88
CA MET A 277 -9.69 -27.16 11.69
C MET A 277 -8.70 -27.63 12.76
N ILE A 278 -7.69 -26.83 13.07
CA ILE A 278 -6.73 -27.09 14.15
C ILE A 278 -7.49 -27.18 15.48
N ALA A 279 -8.34 -26.21 15.82
CA ALA A 279 -9.09 -26.21 17.07
C ALA A 279 -9.97 -27.47 17.23
N ALA A 280 -10.64 -27.90 16.15
CA ALA A 280 -11.44 -29.12 16.15
C ALA A 280 -10.59 -30.39 16.33
N HIS A 281 -9.40 -30.45 15.70
CA HIS A 281 -8.48 -31.57 15.83
C HIS A 281 -7.83 -31.66 17.22
N GLU A 282 -7.46 -30.51 17.78
CA GLU A 282 -6.81 -30.38 19.09
C GLU A 282 -7.78 -30.50 20.28
N GLY A 283 -9.09 -30.53 20.02
CA GLY A 283 -10.11 -30.56 21.06
C GLY A 283 -10.24 -29.24 21.84
N ALA A 284 -9.87 -28.10 21.24
CA ALA A 284 -9.94 -26.79 21.86
C ALA A 284 -11.41 -26.33 21.97
N VAL A 285 -11.99 -26.45 23.17
CA VAL A 285 -13.36 -25.99 23.47
C VAL A 285 -13.35 -24.47 23.72
N GLY A 286 -13.88 -23.68 22.78
CA GLY A 286 -14.13 -22.24 22.99
C GLY A 286 -13.75 -21.29 21.86
N VAL A 287 -12.97 -21.73 20.87
CA VAL A 287 -12.54 -20.87 19.74
C VAL A 287 -13.74 -20.44 18.90
N GLU A 288 -14.79 -21.27 18.76
CA GLU A 288 -16.00 -20.95 17.99
C GLU A 288 -16.78 -19.72 18.53
N LYS A 289 -16.74 -19.45 19.84
CA LYS A 289 -17.52 -18.35 20.46
C LYS A 289 -16.90 -16.96 20.26
N VAL A 290 -15.58 -16.87 20.16
CA VAL A 290 -14.89 -15.56 20.00
C VAL A 290 -15.14 -14.95 18.62
N PHE A 291 -15.40 -15.77 17.59
CA PHE A 291 -15.62 -15.31 16.22
C PHE A 291 -17.10 -15.08 15.86
N SER A 292 -18.05 -15.72 16.54
CA SER A 292 -19.48 -15.49 16.32
C SER A 292 -19.97 -14.11 16.79
N ASP A 293 -19.25 -13.52 17.75
CA ASP A 293 -19.60 -12.23 18.37
C ASP A 293 -18.85 -11.04 17.76
N ARG A 294 -18.15 -11.19 16.62
CA ARG A 294 -17.63 -10.02 15.90
C ARG A 294 -18.81 -9.16 15.43
N PRO A 295 -18.94 -7.90 15.90
CA PRO A 295 -19.96 -7.02 15.37
C PRO A 295 -19.65 -6.83 13.88
N LYS A 296 -20.55 -7.32 13.02
CA LYS A 296 -20.46 -7.10 11.56
C LYS A 296 -20.20 -5.63 11.33
N THR A 297 -19.04 -5.32 10.78
CA THR A 297 -18.66 -3.93 10.55
C THR A 297 -19.66 -3.32 9.57
N PHE A 298 -19.87 -2.01 9.65
CA PHE A 298 -20.74 -1.28 8.71
C PHE A 298 -20.43 -1.61 7.23
N ILE A 299 -19.17 -1.95 6.94
CA ILE A 299 -18.67 -2.34 5.61
C ILE A 299 -19.15 -3.73 5.19
N GLU A 300 -19.19 -4.72 6.08
CA GLU A 300 -19.73 -6.06 5.77
C GLU A 300 -21.24 -6.01 5.53
N LYS A 301 -21.94 -5.10 6.24
CA LYS A 301 -23.36 -4.81 5.97
C LYS A 301 -23.55 -4.09 4.63
N ALA A 302 -22.68 -3.14 4.30
CA ALA A 302 -22.73 -2.41 3.02
C ALA A 302 -22.38 -3.30 1.81
N TRP A 303 -21.42 -4.23 1.96
CA TRP A 303 -21.03 -5.16 0.89
C TRP A 303 -22.11 -6.21 0.60
N MET A 304 -22.77 -6.74 1.63
CA MET A 304 -23.92 -7.64 1.46
C MET A 304 -25.14 -6.94 0.84
N ALA A 305 -25.23 -5.61 0.95
CA ALA A 305 -26.27 -4.82 0.28
C ALA A 305 -25.93 -4.50 -1.19
N PHE A 306 -24.66 -4.56 -1.59
CA PHE A 306 -24.21 -4.32 -2.97
C PHE A 306 -24.11 -5.58 -3.83
N THR A 307 -24.19 -6.77 -3.22
CA THR A 307 -24.05 -8.07 -3.89
C THR A 307 -25.37 -8.87 -3.95
N ARG A 308 -26.51 -8.22 -3.68
CA ARG A 308 -27.87 -8.67 -4.02
C ARG A 308 -28.42 -7.79 -5.13
#